data_AF-A0A7V9M5F8-F1
#
_entry.id   AF-A0A7V9M5F8-F1
#
_cell.length_a   1.000
_cell.length_b   1.000
_cell.length_c   1.000
_cell.angle_alpha   90.00
_cell.angle_beta   90.00
_cell.angle_gamma   90.00
#
_symmetry.space_group_name_H-M   'P 1'
#
loop_
_entity.id
_entity.type
_entity.pdbx_description
1 polymer ?
#
loop_
_entity_poly.entity_id
_entity_poly.type
_entity_poly.pdbx_seq_one_letter_code
_entity_poly.pdbx_strand_id
1 'polypeptide(L)'
;MKAPAHGLARWALPLAALAAVCAADLLGGVDVSLISLLIVGPLLAAFGLGSRQTAVVGGVALVAALLLGVANEYFGESTHVTRVLPVAIAAVLSVWLSRLRRERERAT
;
A
#
# COMPACT_ATOMS: atom_id res chain seq x y z
N MET A 1 -24.80 -20.61 3.09
CA MET A 1 -24.35 -19.21 3.33
C MET A 1 -23.18 -18.91 2.39
N LYS A 2 -23.44 -18.31 1.22
CA LYS A 2 -22.42 -17.97 0.23
C LYS A 2 -22.00 -16.52 0.50
N ALA A 3 -20.84 -16.31 1.10
CA ALA A 3 -20.34 -14.97 1.38
C ALA A 3 -20.32 -14.15 0.08
N PRO A 4 -20.63 -12.83 0.12
CA PRO A 4 -20.64 -11.99 -1.08
C PRO A 4 -19.21 -11.90 -1.64
N ALA A 5 -18.89 -12.77 -2.61
CA ALA A 5 -17.56 -12.91 -3.21
C ALA A 5 -17.03 -11.60 -3.82
N HIS A 6 -17.93 -10.69 -4.20
CA HIS A 6 -17.64 -9.37 -4.75
C HIS A 6 -17.00 -8.41 -3.74
N GLY A 7 -17.23 -8.61 -2.44
CA GLY A 7 -16.58 -7.82 -1.39
C GLY A 7 -15.12 -8.21 -1.22
N LEU A 8 -14.85 -9.49 -0.94
CA LEU A 8 -13.51 -10.04 -0.73
C LEU A 8 -12.59 -9.91 -1.95
N ALA A 9 -13.13 -10.09 -3.16
CA ALA A 9 -12.35 -9.94 -4.39
C ALA A 9 -11.73 -8.54 -4.54
N ARG A 10 -12.40 -7.49 -4.06
CA ARG A 10 -11.90 -6.10 -4.11
C ARG A 10 -10.75 -5.85 -3.13
N TRP A 11 -10.68 -6.61 -2.05
CA TRP A 11 -9.56 -6.57 -1.09
C TRP A 11 -8.41 -7.48 -1.51
N ALA A 12 -8.70 -8.56 -2.22
CA ALA A 12 -7.71 -9.52 -2.67
C ALA A 12 -6.64 -8.85 -3.54
N LEU A 13 -7.03 -7.95 -4.45
CA LEU A 13 -6.10 -7.30 -5.37
C LEU A 13 -5.04 -6.42 -4.65
N PRO A 14 -5.40 -5.41 -3.82
CA PRO A 14 -4.41 -4.59 -3.12
C PRO A 14 -3.56 -5.39 -2.11
N LEU A 15 -4.16 -6.38 -1.44
CA LEU A 15 -3.43 -7.23 -0.49
C LEU A 15 -2.46 -8.17 -1.21
N ALA A 16 -2.87 -8.78 -2.32
CA ALA A 16 -2.00 -9.61 -3.15
C ALA A 16 -0.85 -8.79 -3.72
N ALA A 17 -1.09 -7.55 -4.16
CA ALA A 17 -0.03 -6.66 -4.61
C ALA A 17 0.98 -6.36 -3.49
N LEU A 18 0.52 -6.03 -2.28
CA LEU A 18 1.42 -5.82 -1.13
C LEU A 18 2.23 -7.08 -0.80
N ALA A 19 1.57 -8.24 -0.75
CA ALA A 19 2.24 -9.51 -0.46
C ALA A 19 3.27 -9.86 -1.54
N ALA A 20 2.95 -9.64 -2.81
CA ALA A 20 3.87 -9.89 -3.92
C ALA A 20 5.09 -8.98 -3.86
N VAL A 21 4.92 -7.68 -3.55
CA VAL A 21 6.04 -6.76 -3.40
C VAL A 21 6.91 -7.14 -2.20
N CYS A 22 6.31 -7.50 -1.06
CA CYS A 22 7.07 -7.94 0.11
C CYS A 22 7.86 -9.22 -0.19
N ALA A 23 7.25 -10.20 -0.87
CA ALA A 23 7.92 -11.43 -1.26
C ALA A 23 9.07 -11.15 -2.25
N ALA A 24 8.86 -10.26 -3.22
CA ALA A 24 9.90 -9.88 -4.18
C ALA A 24 11.07 -9.16 -3.51
N ASP A 25 10.83 -8.28 -2.53
CA ASP A 25 11.89 -7.60 -1.77
C ASP A 25 12.72 -8.60 -0.96
N LEU A 26 12.04 -9.52 -0.25
CA LEU A 26 12.70 -10.57 0.53
C LEU A 26 13.54 -11.54 -0.33
N LEU A 27 13.08 -11.83 -1.56
CA LEU A 27 13.79 -12.70 -2.50
C LEU A 27 14.91 -11.96 -3.27
N GLY A 28 14.79 -10.64 -3.44
CA GLY A 28 15.73 -9.81 -4.19
C GLY A 28 17.05 -9.54 -3.46
N GLY A 29 17.07 -9.75 -2.14
CA GLY A 29 18.24 -9.51 -1.31
C GLY A 29 18.51 -8.03 -1.04
N VAL A 30 19.53 -7.77 -0.21
CA VAL A 30 19.80 -6.47 0.43
C VAL A 30 20.11 -5.36 -0.60
N ASP A 31 20.65 -5.69 -1.77
CA ASP A 31 21.02 -4.72 -2.81
C ASP A 31 19.82 -4.19 -3.62
N VAL A 32 18.69 -4.90 -3.63
CA VAL A 32 17.51 -4.55 -4.45
C VAL A 32 16.30 -4.29 -3.56
N SER A 33 16.23 -3.08 -2.97
CA SER A 33 15.07 -2.68 -2.18
C SER A 33 13.94 -2.13 -3.07
N LEU A 34 12.81 -2.83 -3.03
CA LEU A 34 11.53 -2.59 -3.69
C LEU A 34 10.52 -1.89 -2.77
N ILE A 35 10.96 -1.31 -1.65
CA ILE A 35 10.11 -0.60 -0.68
C ILE A 35 9.23 0.45 -1.38
N SER A 36 9.77 1.21 -2.33
CA SER A 36 9.02 2.21 -3.10
C SER A 36 7.85 1.62 -3.91
N LEU A 37 7.88 0.32 -4.20
CA LEU A 37 6.83 -0.37 -4.96
C LEU A 37 5.63 -0.73 -4.08
N LEU A 38 5.73 -0.66 -2.74
CA LEU A 38 4.57 -0.87 -1.85
C LEU A 38 3.42 0.12 -2.10
N ILE A 39 3.71 1.23 -2.79
CA ILE A 39 2.74 2.23 -3.26
C ILE A 39 1.58 1.61 -4.07
N VAL A 40 1.83 0.49 -4.75
CA VAL A 40 0.82 -0.18 -5.59
C VAL A 40 -0.41 -0.62 -4.77
N GLY A 41 -0.23 -1.08 -3.54
CA GLY A 41 -1.33 -1.53 -2.68
C GLY A 41 -2.35 -0.41 -2.39
N PRO A 42 -1.94 0.72 -1.80
CA PRO A 42 -2.80 1.87 -1.54
C PRO A 42 -3.47 2.43 -2.79
N LEU A 43 -2.76 2.48 -3.93
CA LEU A 43 -3.33 2.94 -5.20
C LEU A 43 -4.46 2.04 -5.67
N LEU A 44 -4.25 0.71 -5.71
CA LEU A 44 -5.29 -0.24 -6.09
C LEU A 44 -6.50 -0.16 -5.14
N ALA A 45 -6.25 0.04 -3.85
CA ALA A 45 -7.31 0.28 -2.88
C ALA A 45 -8.05 1.60 -3.12
N ALA A 46 -7.40 2.66 -3.61
CA ALA A 46 -8.05 3.92 -3.95
C ALA A 46 -9.02 3.80 -5.13
N PHE A 47 -8.80 2.85 -6.04
CA PHE A 47 -9.70 2.57 -7.17
C PHE A 47 -10.86 1.63 -6.79
N GLY A 48 -10.57 0.53 -6.09
CA GLY A 48 -11.56 -0.52 -5.84
C GLY A 48 -12.36 -0.38 -4.53
N LEU A 49 -11.80 0.32 -3.55
CA LEU A 49 -12.32 0.39 -2.19
C LEU A 49 -12.76 1.80 -1.79
N GLY A 50 -13.38 1.90 -0.61
CA GLY A 50 -13.78 3.15 0.01
C GLY A 50 -12.67 3.84 0.80
N SER A 51 -12.82 5.14 1.07
CA SER A 51 -11.81 5.96 1.76
C SER A 51 -11.28 5.38 3.07
N ARG A 52 -12.16 4.84 3.93
CA ARG A 52 -11.75 4.14 5.17
C ARG A 52 -10.93 2.88 4.90
N GLN A 53 -11.28 2.12 3.89
CA GLN A 53 -10.60 0.87 3.52
C GLN A 53 -9.24 1.15 2.85
N THR A 54 -9.19 2.15 1.97
CA THR A 54 -7.95 2.67 1.39
C THR A 54 -6.97 3.16 2.46
N ALA A 55 -7.48 3.80 3.52
CA ALA A 55 -6.65 4.22 4.65
C ALA A 55 -6.05 3.04 5.42
N VAL A 56 -6.81 1.96 5.62
CA VAL A 56 -6.29 0.73 6.23
C VAL A 56 -5.18 0.12 5.37
N VAL A 57 -5.39 0.00 4.06
CA VAL A 57 -4.37 -0.53 3.14
C VAL A 57 -3.12 0.37 3.12
N GLY A 58 -3.31 1.70 3.12
CA GLY A 58 -2.24 2.68 3.29
C GLY A 58 -1.43 2.47 4.56
N GLY A 59 -2.10 2.28 5.69
CA GLY A 59 -1.45 2.00 6.97
C GLY A 59 -0.67 0.69 6.95
N VAL A 60 -1.25 -0.39 6.39
CA VAL A 60 -0.56 -1.69 6.27
C VAL A 60 0.70 -1.56 5.40
N ALA A 61 0.60 -0.85 4.27
CA ALA A 61 1.75 -0.61 3.40
C ALA A 61 2.86 0.17 4.12
N LEU A 62 2.51 1.16 4.94
CA LEU A 62 3.47 1.94 5.72
C LEU A 62 4.17 1.07 6.78
N VAL A 63 3.39 0.27 7.51
CA VAL A 63 3.94 -0.66 8.52
C VAL A 63 4.87 -1.67 7.87
N ALA A 64 4.47 -2.23 6.72
CA ALA A 64 5.32 -3.14 5.97
C ALA A 64 6.61 -2.46 5.49
N ALA A 65 6.54 -1.24 4.94
CA ALA A 65 7.73 -0.48 4.55
C ALA A 65 8.71 -0.26 5.71
N LEU A 66 8.20 0.03 6.91
CA LEU A 66 9.02 0.16 8.11
C LEU A 66 9.64 -1.18 8.54
N LEU A 67 8.88 -2.27 8.54
CA LEU A 67 9.38 -3.61 8.90
C LEU A 67 10.44 -4.11 7.93
N LEU A 68 10.27 -3.90 6.62
CA LEU A 68 11.28 -4.23 5.61
C LEU A 68 12.55 -3.39 5.78
N GLY A 69 12.40 -2.14 6.19
CA GLY A 69 13.53 -1.29 6.56
C GLY A 69 14.36 -1.85 7.71
N VAL A 70 13.71 -2.41 8.73
CA VAL A 70 14.39 -3.07 9.86
C VAL A 70 15.07 -4.36 9.40
N ALA A 71 14.39 -5.17 8.57
CA ALA A 71 14.88 -6.46 8.10
C ALA A 71 16.11 -6.34 7.17
N ASN A 72 16.18 -5.25 6.39
CA ASN A 72 17.31 -5.00 5.47
C ASN A 72 18.50 -4.30 6.16
N GLU A 73 18.52 -4.18 7.49
CA GLU A 73 19.59 -3.54 8.31
C GLU A 73 19.91 -2.07 7.99
N TYR A 74 19.22 -1.43 7.04
CA TYR A 74 19.40 -0.01 6.68
C TYR A 74 18.63 0.97 7.58
N PHE A 75 18.08 0.50 8.70
CA PHE A 75 17.19 1.30 9.55
C PHE A 75 17.96 2.45 10.21
N GLY A 76 17.78 3.67 9.69
CA GLY A 76 18.41 4.88 10.22
C GLY A 76 19.42 5.55 9.28
N GLU A 77 19.77 4.93 8.15
CA GLU A 77 20.53 5.62 7.11
C GLU A 77 19.64 6.55 6.27
N SER A 78 20.24 7.60 5.69
CA SER A 78 19.54 8.58 4.85
C SER A 78 18.80 7.92 3.66
N THR A 79 19.32 6.77 3.21
CA THR A 79 18.76 5.85 2.20
C THR A 79 17.43 5.20 2.61
N HIS A 80 17.15 5.06 3.91
CA HIS A 80 15.87 4.51 4.39
C HIS A 80 14.74 5.54 4.31
N VAL A 81 15.04 6.79 4.67
CA VAL A 81 14.05 7.89 4.61
C VAL A 81 13.59 8.13 3.18
N THR A 82 14.52 8.14 2.21
CA THR A 82 14.19 8.36 0.79
C THR A 82 13.35 7.23 0.18
N ARG A 83 13.36 6.03 0.77
CA ARG A 83 12.57 4.87 0.33
C ARG A 83 11.20 4.78 1.02
N VAL A 84 11.11 5.15 2.28
CA VAL A 84 9.83 5.13 3.04
C VAL A 84 8.96 6.35 2.73
N LEU A 85 9.56 7.51 2.51
CA LEU A 85 8.85 8.77 2.26
C LEU A 85 7.88 8.68 1.05
N PRO A 86 8.27 8.11 -0.11
CA PRO A 86 7.35 7.91 -1.23
C PRO A 86 6.13 7.06 -0.86
N VAL A 87 6.31 6.00 -0.05
CA VAL A 87 5.21 5.13 0.41
C VAL A 87 4.23 5.92 1.28
N ALA A 88 4.76 6.73 2.20
CA ALA A 88 3.95 7.59 3.05
C ALA A 88 3.13 8.61 2.24
N ILE A 89 3.79 9.32 1.33
CA ILE A 89 3.14 10.30 0.45
C ILE A 89 2.05 9.63 -0.38
N ALA A 90 2.36 8.50 -1.01
CA ALA A 90 1.40 7.82 -1.86
C ALA A 90 0.22 7.24 -1.09
N ALA A 91 0.43 6.76 0.14
CA ALA A 91 -0.67 6.32 1.00
C ALA A 91 -1.63 7.48 1.31
N VAL A 92 -1.10 8.66 1.66
CA VAL A 92 -1.91 9.87 1.89
C VAL A 92 -2.67 10.28 0.62
N LEU A 93 -1.99 10.35 -0.52
CA LEU A 93 -2.59 10.70 -1.80
C LEU A 93 -3.69 9.69 -2.22
N SER A 94 -3.46 8.41 -2.00
CA SER A 94 -4.44 7.34 -2.30
C SER A 94 -5.71 7.51 -1.47
N VAL A 95 -5.57 7.82 -0.18
CA VAL A 95 -6.73 8.13 0.70
C VAL A 95 -7.46 9.37 0.21
N TRP A 96 -6.73 10.43 -0.16
CA TRP A 96 -7.33 11.65 -0.66
C TRP A 96 -8.08 11.43 -1.98
N LEU A 97 -7.48 10.69 -2.92
CA LEU A 97 -8.13 10.33 -4.19
C LEU A 97 -9.42 9.54 -3.97
N SER A 98 -9.40 8.58 -3.04
CA SER A 98 -10.60 7.80 -2.69
C SER A 98 -11.71 8.67 -2.07
N ARG A 99 -11.34 9.70 -1.29
CA ARG A 99 -12.30 10.70 -0.76
C ARG A 99 -12.87 11.55 -1.89
N LEU A 100 -12.03 12.12 -2.74
CA LEU A 100 -12.45 12.98 -3.85
C LEU A 100 -13.36 12.22 -4.84
N ARG A 101 -13.05 10.95 -5.11
CA ARG A 101 -13.89 10.08 -5.95
C ARG A 101 -15.30 9.94 -5.37
N ARG A 102 -15.40 9.68 -4.06
CA ARG A 102 -16.69 9.56 -3.36
C ARG A 102 -17.48 10.86 -3.31
N GLU A 103 -16.80 12.00 -3.19
CA GLU A 103 -17.46 13.31 -3.23
C GLU A 103 -18.05 13.58 -4.61
N ARG A 104 -17.31 13.25 -5.69
CA ARG A 104 -17.82 13.35 -7.07
C ARG A 104 -19.00 12.43 -7.35
N GLU A 105 -18.94 11.18 -6.88
CA GLU A 105 -20.04 10.21 -6.99
C GLU A 105 -21.32 10.65 -6.25
N ARG A 106 -21.22 11.56 -5.28
CA ARG A 106 -22.39 12.10 -4.54
C ARG A 106 -22.92 13.42 -5.11
N ALA A 107 -22.12 14.11 -5.92
CA ALA A 107 -22.48 15.38 -6.54
C ALA A 107 -23.22 15.20 -7.89
N THR A 108 -23.35 13.95 -8.37
CA THR A 108 -24.09 13.55 -9.57
C THR A 108 -25.36 12.84 -9.15
#